data_AF-A0A9E1QPU7-F1
#
_entry.id   AF-A0A9E1QPU7-F1
#
_cell.length_a   1.000
_cell.length_b   1.000
_cell.length_c   1.000
_cell.angle_alpha   90.00
_cell.angle_beta   90.00
_cell.angle_gamma   90.00
#
_symmetry.space_group_name_H-M   'P 1'
#
loop_
_entity.id
_entity.type
_entity.pdbx_description
1 polymer ?
#
loop_
_entity_poly.entity_id
_entity_poly.type
_entity_poly.pdbx_seq_one_letter_code
_entity_poly.pdbx_strand_id
1 'polypeptide(L)' 'MMSVLNDALDKYPHPEIFNTDQGSQYTSEIHTQRLKNLGITISMDVYQESIKLNQNKKKAS' A
#
# COMPACT_ATOMS: atom_id res chain seq x y z
N MET A 1 5.91 -12.05 3.52
CA MET A 1 5.00 -10.88 3.58
C MET A 1 4.31 -10.63 2.23
N MET A 2 5.04 -10.47 1.11
CA MET A 2 4.42 -10.28 -0.21
C MET A 2 3.67 -11.50 -0.75
N SER A 3 4.06 -12.71 -0.35
CA SER A 3 3.40 -13.95 -0.79
C SER A 3 1.91 -13.97 -0.43
N VAL A 4 1.55 -13.59 0.80
CA VAL A 4 0.14 -13.61 1.25
C VAL A 4 -0.72 -12.58 0.52
N LEU A 5 -0.19 -11.37 0.28
CA LEU A 5 -0.91 -10.36 -0.49
C LEU A 5 -1.13 -10.82 -1.92
N ASN A 6 -0.08 -11.27 -2.60
CA ASN A 6 -0.16 -11.67 -4.00
C ASN A 6 -1.11 -12.87 -4.14
N ASP A 7 -0.99 -13.87 -3.27
CA ASP A 7 -1.89 -15.03 -3.28
C ASP A 7 -3.35 -14.62 -3.10
N ALA A 8 -3.65 -13.59 -2.30
CA ALA A 8 -5.01 -13.10 -2.10
C ALA A 8 -5.52 -12.31 -3.32
N LEU A 9 -4.69 -11.45 -3.91
CA LEU A 9 -5.02 -10.69 -5.11
C LEU A 9 -5.23 -11.62 -6.33
N ASP A 10 -4.54 -12.75 -6.37
CA ASP A 10 -4.68 -13.74 -7.44
C ASP A 10 -5.91 -14.64 -7.26
N LYS A 11 -6.35 -14.87 -6.01
CA LYS A 11 -7.47 -15.78 -5.70
C LYS A 11 -8.83 -15.10 -5.58
N TYR A 12 -8.86 -13.81 -5.27
CA TYR A 12 -10.09 -13.08 -4.98
C TYR A 12 -10.24 -11.84 -5.85
N PRO A 13 -11.48 -11.45 -6.21
CA PRO A 13 -11.73 -10.16 -6.83
C PRO A 13 -11.15 -9.02 -5.99
N HIS A 14 -10.58 -8.04 -6.68
CA HIS A 14 -9.96 -6.89 -6.04
C HIS A 14 -11.02 -6.02 -5.36
N PRO A 15 -10.81 -5.59 -4.10
CA PRO A 15 -11.70 -4.63 -3.47
C PRO A 15 -11.50 -3.24 -4.08
N GLU A 16 -12.55 -2.42 -4.09
CA GLU A 16 -12.44 -1.01 -4.48
C GLU A 16 -11.63 -0.19 -3.46
N ILE A 17 -11.79 -0.53 -2.17
CA ILE A 17 -11.10 0.09 -1.05
C ILE A 17 -10.42 -0.99 -0.20
N PHE A 18 -9.12 -0.87 -0.02
CA PHE A 18 -8.32 -1.69 0.89
C PHE A 18 -8.02 -0.89 2.16
N ASN A 19 -8.73 -1.22 3.24
CA ASN A 19 -8.48 -0.69 4.58
C ASN A 19 -7.50 -1.61 5.32
N THR A 20 -6.57 -1.04 6.07
CA THR A 20 -5.72 -1.80 6.99
C THR A 20 -5.62 -1.08 8.33
N ASP A 21 -6.01 -1.77 9.40
CA ASP A 21 -5.95 -1.24 10.78
C ASP A 21 -4.55 -1.41 11.40
N GLN A 22 -3.69 -2.19 10.73
CA GLN A 22 -2.30 -2.34 11.12
C GLN A 22 -1.54 -1.11 10.64
N GLY A 23 -1.22 -0.22 11.58
CA GLY A 23 -0.51 1.03 11.35
C GLY A 23 0.80 0.88 10.57
N SER A 24 1.44 2.02 10.32
CA SER A 24 2.59 2.28 9.42
C SER A 24 3.80 1.33 9.49
N GLN A 25 3.82 0.33 10.36
CA GLN A 25 4.94 -0.57 10.61
C GLN A 25 5.03 -1.78 9.65
N TYR A 26 3.95 -2.12 8.92
CA TYR A 26 3.91 -3.37 8.13
C TYR A 26 3.61 -3.23 6.63
N THR A 27 3.47 -2.01 6.10
CA THR A 27 3.13 -1.83 4.68
C THR A 27 4.24 -1.11 3.93
N SER A 28 5.20 -1.85 3.38
CA SER A 28 6.30 -1.28 2.59
C SER A 28 5.78 -0.56 1.33
N GLU A 29 6.56 0.40 0.79
CA GLU A 29 6.25 1.14 -0.45
C GLU A 29 5.90 0.19 -1.62
N ILE A 30 6.54 -0.97 -1.68
CA ILE A 30 6.29 -2.01 -2.70
C ILE A 30 4.84 -2.54 -2.62
N HIS A 31 4.29 -2.69 -1.42
CA HIS A 31 2.97 -3.27 -1.21
C HIS A 31 1.88 -2.32 -1.72
N THR A 32 2.03 -1.04 -1.43
CA THR A 32 1.03 -0.04 -1.84
C THR A 32 1.18 0.40 -3.26
N GLN A 33 2.40 0.36 -3.81
CA GLN A 33 2.56 0.55 -5.23
C GLN A 33 1.89 -0.59 -6.01
N ARG A 34 1.96 -1.83 -5.51
CA ARG A 34 1.23 -2.97 -6.11
C ARG A 34 -0.29 -2.75 -6.08
N LEU A 35 -0.86 -2.37 -4.93
CA LEU A 35 -2.29 -2.09 -4.80
C LEU A 35 -2.75 -0.92 -5.69
N LYS A 36 -1.98 0.18 -5.72
CA LYS A 36 -2.26 1.34 -6.59
C LYS A 36 -2.23 0.99 -8.07
N ASN A 37 -1.26 0.17 -8.49
CA ASN A 37 -1.15 -0.28 -9.88
C ASN A 37 -2.34 -1.14 -10.31
N LEU A 38 -3.04 -1.76 -9.36
CA LEU A 38 -4.27 -2.52 -9.58
C LEU A 38 -5.54 -1.66 -9.47
N GLY A 39 -5.40 -0.33 -9.29
CA GLY A 39 -6.53 0.59 -9.16
C GLY A 39 -7.24 0.55 -7.80
N ILE A 40 -6.65 -0.13 -6.82
CA ILE A 40 -7.24 -0.29 -5.49
C ILE A 40 -6.97 0.96 -4.65
N THR A 41 -8.03 1.57 -4.11
CA THR A 41 -7.91 2.73 -3.23
C THR A 41 -7.46 2.28 -1.85
N ILE A 42 -6.41 2.91 -1.32
CA ILE A 42 -5.89 2.59 0.02
C ILE A 42 -6.30 3.70 0.97
N SER A 43 -7.12 3.37 1.95
CA SER A 43 -7.57 4.30 2.99
C SER A 43 -6.86 3.96 4.30
N MET A 44 -5.85 4.78 4.63
CA MET A 44 -5.13 4.77 5.91
C MET A 44 -4.48 6.15 6.13
N ASP A 45 -4.96 6.91 7.11
CA ASP A 45 -4.61 8.32 7.31
C ASP A 45 -3.10 8.54 7.54
N VAL A 46 -2.52 7.79 8.48
CA VAL A 46 -1.08 7.88 8.82
C VAL A 46 -0.14 7.36 7.72
N TYR A 47 -0.65 6.54 6.82
CA TYR A 47 0.15 5.91 5.78
C TYR A 47 0.43 6.84 4.62
N GLN A 48 -0.60 7.56 4.18
CA GLN A 48 -0.49 8.49 3.05
C GLN A 48 0.54 9.57 3.35
N GLU A 49 0.64 10.01 4.60
CA GLU A 49 1.64 10.96 5.07
C GLU A 49 3.07 10.39 5.03
N SER A 50 3.25 9.13 5.44
CA SER A 50 4.55 8.46 5.41
C SER A 50 5.11 8.26 3.98
N ILE A 51 4.22 8.00 3.00
CA ILE A 51 4.60 7.84 1.60
C ILE A 51 4.96 9.17 0.97
N LYS A 52 4.19 10.24 1.26
CA LYS A 52 4.53 11.60 0.82
C LYS A 52 5.90 12.01 1.35
N LEU A 53 6.21 11.71 2.62
CA LEU A 53 7.51 12.01 3.22
C LEU A 53 8.67 11.26 2.52
N ASN A 54 8.51 9.97 2.26
CA ASN A 54 9.55 9.16 1.60
C ASN A 54 9.77 9.57 0.14
N GLN A 55 8.71 9.91 -0.59
CA GLN A 55 8.81 10.44 -1.95
C GLN A 55 9.52 11.80 -1.98
N ASN A 56 9.24 12.68 -1.02
CA ASN A 56 9.90 13.98 -0.91
C ASN A 56 11.39 13.84 -0.58
N LYS A 57 11.76 12.87 0.28
CA LYS A 57 13.18 12.56 0.55
C LYS A 57 13.93 12.04 -0.68
N LYS A 58 13.30 11.19 -1.50
CA LYS A 58 13.91 10.70 -2.77
C LYS A 58 14.05 11.80 -3.83
N LYS A 59 13.18 12.81 -3.84
CA LYS A 59 13.28 13.96 -4.76
C LYS A 59 14.30 15.02 -4.31
N ALA A 60 14.61 15.04 -3.02
CA ALA A 60 15.57 15.97 -2.43
C ALA A 60 17.00 15.40 -2.35
N SER A 61 17.21 14.20 -2.89
CA SER A 61 18.51 13.51 -3.04
C SER A 61 18.79 13.27 -4.51
#